data_AF-A0AAV2FD05-F1
#
_entry.id   AF-A0AAV2FD05-F1
#
_cell.length_a   1.000
_cell.length_b   1.000
_cell.length_c   1.000
_cell.angle_alpha   90.00
_cell.angle_beta   90.00
_cell.angle_gamma   90.00
#
_symmetry.space_group_name_H-M   'P 1'
#
loop_
_entity.id
_entity.type
_entity.pdbx_description
1 polymer ?
#
loop_
_entity_poly.entity_id
_entity_poly.type
_entity_poly.pdbx_seq_one_letter_code
_entity_poly.pdbx_strand_id
1 'polypeptide(L)'
;MGEAEFEKLFELVEEKFTSSDKQDLRDLMWIKMNSAHSSWQYRERKNFLGLPDNQRDGYVPEGVDTEDWVQAVQYWASDDFKKMSKRNKQNRGKVEGKNTCGSRTYGEVAKNMRDPLTGKMKSHDEGKIKELVEAGSKLTYKEMVCLASGKALTQSSRRSRRRGKDKYLLRAEIKAEVQQQYDAKLAAEKKKFEETIARLQVEKP
;
A
#
# COMPACT_ATOMS: atom_id res chain seq x y z
N MET A 1 12.63 -1.66 -11.80
CA MET A 1 12.82 -0.20 -11.72
C MET A 1 13.81 0.10 -10.62
N GLY A 2 15.00 0.51 -11.00
CA GLY A 2 16.02 1.01 -10.09
C GLY A 2 15.71 2.42 -9.61
N GLU A 3 16.36 2.85 -8.53
CA GLU A 3 16.16 4.18 -7.94
C GLU A 3 16.52 5.30 -8.92
N ALA A 4 17.61 5.15 -9.69
CA ALA A 4 18.04 6.14 -10.69
C ALA A 4 17.04 6.32 -11.86
N GLU A 5 16.35 5.26 -12.28
CA GLU A 5 15.32 5.33 -13.33
C GLU A 5 14.07 6.04 -12.82
N PHE A 6 13.72 5.77 -11.56
CA PHE A 6 12.62 6.42 -10.89
C PHE A 6 12.85 7.91 -10.71
N GLU A 7 14.06 8.35 -10.32
CA GLU A 7 14.37 9.77 -10.17
C GLU A 7 14.26 10.54 -11.48
N LYS A 8 14.77 10.01 -12.60
CA LYS A 8 14.60 10.63 -13.92
C LYS A 8 13.13 10.81 -14.30
N LEU A 9 12.30 9.82 -13.98
CA LEU A 9 10.86 9.88 -14.19
C LEU A 9 10.18 10.86 -13.24
N PHE A 10 10.71 11.01 -12.03
CA PHE A 10 10.17 11.91 -11.01
C PHE A 10 10.41 13.36 -11.40
N GLU A 11 11.60 13.70 -11.89
CA GLU A 11 11.93 15.02 -12.41
C GLU A 11 10.96 15.44 -13.53
N LEU A 12 10.66 14.53 -14.48
CA LEU A 12 9.71 14.77 -15.58
C LEU A 12 8.26 14.98 -15.11
N VAL A 13 7.87 14.33 -14.01
CA VAL A 13 6.52 14.47 -13.43
C VAL A 13 6.44 15.72 -12.56
N GLU A 14 7.49 16.05 -11.81
CA GLU A 14 7.57 17.28 -11.02
C GLU A 14 7.48 18.52 -11.91
N GLU A 15 8.11 18.51 -13.10
CA GLU A 15 7.98 19.59 -14.08
C GLU A 15 6.53 19.84 -14.51
N LYS A 16 5.72 18.77 -14.64
CA LYS A 16 4.36 18.83 -15.17
C LYS A 16 3.27 18.94 -14.11
N PHE A 17 3.56 18.62 -12.85
CA PHE A 17 2.59 18.57 -11.77
C PHE A 17 3.09 19.32 -10.55
N THR A 18 2.47 20.46 -10.26
CA THR A 18 2.66 21.17 -8.98
C THR A 18 1.88 20.46 -7.87
N SER A 19 2.57 19.82 -6.93
CA SER A 19 1.97 19.32 -5.68
C SER A 19 2.36 20.22 -4.50
N SER A 20 1.47 20.28 -3.49
CA SER A 20 1.74 21.03 -2.25
C SER A 20 2.76 20.33 -1.34
N ASP A 21 2.92 19.01 -1.48
CA ASP A 21 3.94 18.21 -0.83
C ASP A 21 4.61 17.30 -1.87
N LYS A 22 5.94 17.44 -2.01
CA LYS A 22 6.75 16.70 -2.97
C LYS A 22 6.92 15.24 -2.58
N GLN A 23 6.91 14.94 -1.28
CA GLN A 23 7.08 13.58 -0.80
C GLN A 23 5.85 12.72 -1.07
N ASP A 24 4.65 13.29 -0.90
CA ASP A 24 3.39 12.61 -1.24
C ASP A 24 3.31 12.29 -2.74
N LEU A 25 3.75 13.22 -3.60
CA LEU A 25 3.81 12.99 -5.05
C LEU A 25 4.80 11.86 -5.39
N ARG A 26 5.98 11.86 -4.77
CA ARG A 26 7.00 10.83 -4.94
C ARG A 26 6.49 9.45 -4.54
N ASP A 27 5.85 9.34 -3.38
CA ASP A 27 5.28 8.09 -2.88
C ASP A 27 4.15 7.57 -3.80
N LEU A 28 3.26 8.45 -4.25
CA LEU A 28 2.18 8.09 -5.18
C LEU A 28 2.74 7.63 -6.53
N MET A 29 3.75 8.32 -7.04
CA MET A 29 4.38 7.98 -8.31
C MET A 29 5.09 6.62 -8.21
N TRP A 30 5.83 6.38 -7.12
CA TRP A 30 6.48 5.10 -6.86
C TRP A 30 5.46 3.96 -6.83
N ILE A 31 4.35 4.11 -6.10
CA ILE A 31 3.30 3.11 -6.03
C ILE A 31 2.71 2.82 -7.42
N LYS A 32 2.41 3.87 -8.19
CA LYS A 32 1.80 3.72 -9.52
C LYS A 32 2.75 3.08 -10.52
N MET A 33 3.99 3.56 -10.59
CA MET A 33 5.00 3.04 -11.50
C MET A 33 5.37 1.61 -11.16
N ASN A 34 5.59 1.30 -9.89
CA ASN A 34 5.93 -0.04 -9.47
C ASN A 34 4.76 -1.02 -9.70
N SER A 35 3.51 -0.57 -9.52
CA SER A 35 2.32 -1.36 -9.85
C SER A 35 2.21 -1.63 -11.36
N ALA A 36 2.43 -0.61 -12.20
CA ALA A 36 2.42 -0.74 -13.65
C ALA A 36 3.53 -1.69 -14.13
N HIS A 37 4.76 -1.49 -13.63
CA HIS A 37 5.90 -2.35 -13.91
C HIS A 37 5.66 -3.80 -13.48
N SER A 38 5.16 -4.03 -12.26
CA SER A 38 4.82 -5.37 -11.78
C SER A 38 3.73 -6.04 -12.63
N SER A 39 2.74 -5.26 -13.11
CA SER A 39 1.67 -5.76 -13.96
C SER A 39 2.18 -6.12 -15.35
N TRP A 40 3.06 -5.28 -15.91
CA TRP A 40 3.77 -5.53 -17.16
C TRP A 40 4.62 -6.81 -17.05
N GLN A 41 5.48 -6.92 -16.03
CA GLN A 41 6.32 -8.11 -15.80
C GLN A 41 5.50 -9.40 -15.68
N TYR A 42 4.37 -9.35 -14.97
CA TYR A 42 3.48 -10.50 -14.84
C TYR A 42 2.90 -10.94 -16.19
N ARG A 43 2.47 -9.97 -17.01
CA ARG A 43 1.89 -10.26 -18.34
C ARG A 43 2.95 -10.82 -19.27
N GLU A 44 4.12 -10.19 -19.37
CA GLU A 44 5.16 -10.66 -20.28
C GLU A 44 5.72 -12.02 -19.85
N ARG A 45 5.88 -12.27 -18.55
CA ARG A 45 6.21 -13.60 -18.05
C ARG A 45 5.17 -14.64 -18.46
N LYS A 46 3.89 -14.30 -18.38
CA LYS A 46 2.80 -15.20 -18.78
C LYS A 46 2.84 -15.48 -20.28
N ASN A 47 3.09 -14.47 -21.10
CA ASN A 47 3.25 -14.60 -22.55
C ASN A 47 4.44 -15.51 -22.86
N PHE A 48 5.62 -15.21 -22.31
CA PHE A 48 6.85 -15.98 -22.45
C PHE A 48 6.68 -17.47 -22.07
N LEU A 49 6.08 -17.74 -20.90
CA LEU A 49 5.83 -19.12 -20.46
C LEU A 49 4.72 -19.82 -21.26
N GLY A 50 3.87 -19.07 -21.96
CA GLY A 50 2.85 -19.61 -22.85
C GLY A 50 3.40 -20.04 -24.22
N LEU A 51 4.61 -19.58 -24.59
CA LEU A 51 5.25 -19.95 -25.84
C LEU A 51 5.79 -21.39 -25.79
N PRO A 52 5.80 -22.09 -26.93
CA PRO A 52 6.59 -23.30 -27.14
C PRO A 52 8.08 -23.08 -26.83
N ASP A 53 8.77 -24.10 -26.32
CA ASP A 53 10.18 -23.96 -25.89
C ASP A 53 11.10 -23.47 -27.03
N ASN A 54 10.87 -23.93 -28.27
CA ASN A 54 11.62 -23.51 -29.46
C ASN A 54 11.37 -22.04 -29.88
N GLN A 55 10.38 -21.37 -29.32
CA GLN A 55 10.08 -19.95 -29.58
C GLN A 55 10.51 -19.04 -28.43
N ARG A 56 10.92 -19.59 -27.29
CA ARG A 56 11.32 -18.80 -26.11
C ARG A 56 12.69 -18.17 -26.27
N ASP A 57 13.63 -18.87 -26.90
CA ASP A 57 15.02 -18.43 -27.01
C ASP A 57 15.21 -17.15 -27.85
N GLY A 58 14.23 -16.82 -28.70
CA GLY A 58 14.23 -15.60 -29.52
C GLY A 58 13.14 -14.59 -29.16
N TYR A 59 12.38 -14.82 -28.09
CA TYR A 59 11.28 -13.92 -27.72
C TYR A 59 11.82 -12.75 -26.91
N VAL A 60 11.68 -11.53 -27.44
CA VAL A 60 11.86 -10.26 -26.75
C VAL A 60 10.60 -9.42 -27.00
N PRO A 61 9.91 -8.88 -25.98
CA PRO A 61 8.74 -8.05 -26.22
C PRO A 61 9.10 -6.75 -26.94
N GLU A 62 8.17 -6.24 -27.74
CA GLU A 62 8.35 -5.00 -28.49
C GLU A 62 8.62 -3.80 -27.56
N GLY A 63 9.64 -3.00 -27.90
CA GLY A 63 10.04 -1.82 -27.14
C GLY A 63 10.80 -2.10 -25.84
N VAL A 64 11.26 -3.34 -25.63
CA VAL A 64 12.09 -3.73 -24.49
C VAL A 64 13.51 -3.97 -24.98
N ASP A 65 14.49 -3.44 -24.27
CA ASP A 65 15.88 -3.72 -24.57
C ASP A 65 16.23 -5.20 -24.31
N THR A 66 17.15 -5.73 -25.11
CA THR A 66 17.51 -7.16 -25.02
C THR A 66 18.20 -7.48 -23.70
N GLU A 67 19.05 -6.58 -23.19
CA GLU A 67 19.76 -6.80 -21.93
C GLU A 67 18.78 -6.80 -20.75
N ASP A 68 17.87 -5.84 -20.73
CA ASP A 68 16.80 -5.74 -19.73
C ASP A 68 15.88 -6.97 -19.73
N TRP A 69 15.57 -7.48 -20.93
CA TRP A 69 14.78 -8.69 -21.07
C TRP A 69 15.52 -9.93 -20.53
N VAL A 70 16.80 -10.09 -20.86
CA VAL A 70 17.62 -11.19 -20.33
C VAL A 70 17.67 -11.14 -18.80
N GLN A 71 17.84 -9.96 -18.23
CA GLN A 71 17.81 -9.77 -16.77
C GLN A 71 16.45 -10.17 -16.18
N ALA A 72 15.33 -9.83 -16.82
CA ALA A 72 14.00 -10.21 -16.37
C ALA A 72 13.80 -11.73 -16.39
N VAL A 73 14.24 -12.41 -17.45
CA VAL A 73 14.17 -13.88 -17.57
C VAL A 73 15.04 -14.56 -16.51
N GLN A 74 16.27 -14.08 -16.31
CA GLN A 74 17.18 -14.56 -15.25
C GLN A 74 16.56 -14.37 -13.86
N TYR A 75 15.95 -13.20 -13.60
CA TYR A 75 15.24 -12.93 -12.37
C TYR A 75 14.10 -13.93 -12.14
N TRP A 76 13.31 -14.26 -13.16
CA TRP A 76 12.24 -15.27 -13.03
C TRP A 76 12.77 -16.69 -12.82
N ALA A 77 13.96 -16.99 -13.33
CA ALA A 77 14.64 -18.26 -13.13
C ALA A 77 15.30 -18.37 -11.74
N SER A 78 15.54 -17.24 -11.06
CA SER A 78 16.15 -17.20 -9.72
C SER A 78 15.34 -17.97 -8.67
N ASP A 79 16.06 -18.54 -7.69
CA ASP A 79 15.44 -19.29 -6.59
C ASP A 79 14.61 -18.41 -5.67
N ASP A 80 15.02 -17.16 -5.47
CA ASP A 80 14.28 -16.18 -4.68
C ASP A 80 12.91 -15.89 -5.29
N PHE A 81 12.87 -15.66 -6.61
CA PHE A 81 11.61 -15.45 -7.31
C PHE A 81 10.73 -16.71 -7.27
N LYS A 82 11.29 -17.90 -7.51
CA LYS A 82 10.55 -19.17 -7.42
C LYS A 82 9.96 -19.38 -6.03
N LYS A 83 10.72 -19.10 -4.96
CA LYS A 83 10.27 -19.19 -3.56
C LYS A 83 9.14 -18.20 -3.28
N MET A 84 9.28 -16.95 -3.69
CA MET A 84 8.24 -15.93 -3.55
C MET A 84 6.97 -16.30 -4.33
N SER A 85 7.11 -16.75 -5.58
CA SER A 85 6.03 -17.20 -6.44
C SER A 85 5.29 -18.39 -5.83
N LYS A 86 6.00 -19.40 -5.31
CA LYS A 86 5.43 -20.56 -4.60
C LYS A 86 4.63 -20.12 -3.38
N ARG A 87 5.18 -19.23 -2.55
CA ARG A 87 4.48 -18.66 -1.39
C ARG A 87 3.22 -17.90 -1.81
N ASN A 88 3.28 -17.10 -2.88
CA ASN A 88 2.14 -16.37 -3.40
C ASN A 88 1.05 -17.31 -3.93
N LYS A 89 1.41 -18.40 -4.62
CA LYS A 89 0.48 -19.44 -5.06
C LYS A 89 -0.19 -20.14 -3.89
N GLN A 90 0.58 -20.53 -2.87
CA GLN A 90 0.04 -21.09 -1.63
C GLN A 90 -0.91 -20.13 -0.92
N ASN A 91 -0.54 -18.84 -0.83
CA ASN A 91 -1.40 -17.82 -0.25
C ASN A 91 -2.70 -17.66 -1.03
N ARG A 92 -2.66 -17.63 -2.37
CA ARG A 92 -3.87 -17.63 -3.22
C ARG A 92 -4.75 -18.85 -2.97
N GLY A 93 -4.15 -20.03 -2.83
CA GLY A 93 -4.87 -21.27 -2.47
C GLY A 93 -5.55 -21.19 -1.10
N LYS A 94 -4.97 -20.47 -0.13
CA LYS A 94 -5.57 -20.22 1.20
C LYS A 94 -6.68 -19.17 1.16
N VAL A 95 -6.84 -18.42 0.07
CA VAL A 95 -7.97 -17.50 -0.11
C VAL A 95 -9.19 -18.30 -0.53
N GLU A 96 -9.78 -19.04 0.41
CA GLU A 96 -11.05 -19.77 0.23
C GLU A 96 -12.29 -18.86 0.38
N GLY A 97 -12.08 -17.56 0.57
CA GLY A 97 -13.19 -16.63 0.73
C GLY A 97 -13.93 -16.50 -0.59
N LYS A 98 -15.03 -17.25 -0.77
CA LYS A 98 -15.98 -17.10 -1.88
C LYS A 98 -16.11 -15.62 -2.22
N ASN A 99 -15.92 -15.24 -3.49
CA ASN A 99 -16.18 -13.87 -3.96
C ASN A 99 -17.69 -13.60 -4.08
N THR A 100 -18.49 -14.34 -3.32
CA THR A 100 -19.92 -14.32 -3.29
C THR A 100 -20.39 -14.10 -1.87
N CYS A 101 -21.48 -13.36 -1.74
CA CYS A 101 -22.25 -13.24 -0.55
C CYS A 101 -23.50 -14.14 -0.71
N GLY A 102 -23.36 -15.45 -0.48
CA GLY A 102 -24.41 -16.43 -0.80
C GLY A 102 -24.33 -16.86 -2.26
N SER A 103 -25.47 -16.83 -2.98
CA SER A 103 -25.54 -17.13 -4.42
C SER A 103 -25.11 -15.98 -5.33
N ARG A 104 -24.98 -14.76 -4.79
CA ARG A 104 -24.65 -13.54 -5.56
C ARG A 104 -23.21 -13.12 -5.34
N THR A 105 -22.55 -12.61 -6.37
CA THR A 105 -21.18 -12.05 -6.28
C THR A 105 -21.15 -10.75 -5.46
N TYR A 106 -20.01 -10.40 -4.87
CA TYR A 106 -19.86 -9.12 -4.18
C TYR A 106 -20.10 -7.90 -5.10
N GLY A 107 -19.82 -8.04 -6.40
CA GLY A 107 -20.12 -7.01 -7.40
C GLY A 107 -21.61 -6.79 -7.60
N GLU A 108 -22.39 -7.87 -7.70
CA GLU A 108 -23.85 -7.79 -7.83
C GLU A 108 -24.51 -7.24 -6.56
N VAL A 109 -24.08 -7.69 -5.39
CA VAL A 109 -24.62 -7.17 -4.13
C VAL A 109 -24.33 -5.68 -3.99
N ALA A 110 -23.11 -5.23 -4.30
CA ALA A 110 -22.79 -3.81 -4.26
C ALA A 110 -23.60 -2.95 -5.24
N LYS A 111 -23.86 -3.45 -6.46
CA LYS A 111 -24.73 -2.77 -7.44
C LYS A 111 -26.15 -2.64 -6.91
N ASN A 112 -26.71 -3.72 -6.36
CA ASN A 112 -28.07 -3.73 -5.81
C ASN A 112 -28.21 -2.85 -4.55
N MET A 113 -27.13 -2.69 -3.79
CA MET A 113 -27.10 -1.85 -2.61
C MET A 113 -26.76 -0.39 -2.93
N ARG A 114 -26.52 -0.03 -4.19
CA ARG A 114 -26.21 1.36 -4.58
C ARG A 114 -27.51 2.11 -4.81
N ASP A 115 -27.65 3.27 -4.18
CA ASP A 115 -28.74 4.18 -4.47
C ASP A 115 -28.62 4.68 -5.92
N PRO A 116 -29.68 4.53 -6.74
CA PRO A 116 -29.62 4.87 -8.16
C PRO A 116 -29.48 6.38 -8.43
N LEU A 117 -29.87 7.24 -7.48
CA LEU A 117 -29.80 8.70 -7.62
C LEU A 117 -28.46 9.25 -7.10
N THR A 118 -27.94 8.70 -6.01
CA THR A 118 -26.74 9.24 -5.35
C THR A 118 -25.46 8.44 -5.61
N GLY A 119 -25.57 7.21 -6.12
CA GLY A 119 -24.41 6.33 -6.31
C GLY A 119 -23.73 5.92 -4.99
N LYS A 120 -24.34 6.16 -3.84
CA LYS A 120 -23.82 5.75 -2.52
C LYS A 120 -24.41 4.40 -2.13
N MET A 121 -23.68 3.61 -1.32
CA MET A 121 -24.22 2.37 -0.78
C MET A 121 -25.30 2.68 0.27
N LYS A 122 -26.49 2.11 0.13
CA LYS A 122 -27.51 1.98 1.17
C LYS A 122 -27.04 0.90 2.13
N SER A 123 -26.49 1.28 3.28
CA SER A 123 -26.09 0.30 4.30
C SER A 123 -27.25 0.01 5.25
N HIS A 124 -27.54 -1.27 5.50
CA HIS A 124 -28.57 -1.70 6.45
C HIS A 124 -28.15 -1.54 7.94
N ASP A 125 -26.88 -1.26 8.20
CA ASP A 125 -26.23 -1.28 9.53
C ASP A 125 -25.30 -0.06 9.68
N GLU A 126 -25.86 1.14 9.45
CA GLU A 126 -25.12 2.43 9.47
C GLU A 126 -24.34 2.65 10.77
N GLY A 127 -24.87 2.20 11.91
CA GLY A 127 -24.22 2.31 13.22
C GLY A 127 -22.88 1.58 13.27
N LYS A 128 -22.81 0.38 12.68
CA LYS A 128 -21.59 -0.43 12.65
C LYS A 128 -20.55 0.12 11.69
N ILE A 129 -20.97 0.78 10.61
CA ILE A 129 -20.06 1.48 9.71
C ILE A 129 -19.47 2.71 10.40
N LYS A 130 -20.30 3.50 11.11
CA LYS A 130 -19.85 4.66 11.88
C LYS A 130 -18.84 4.26 12.96
N GLU A 131 -19.13 3.25 13.77
CA GLU A 131 -18.22 2.73 14.80
C GLU A 131 -16.84 2.32 14.21
N LEU A 132 -16.85 1.69 13.03
CA LEU A 132 -15.63 1.23 12.36
C LEU A 132 -14.83 2.35 11.70
N VAL A 133 -15.51 3.37 11.17
CA VAL A 133 -14.87 4.57 10.62
C VAL A 133 -14.30 5.44 11.75
N GLU A 134 -15.02 5.60 12.85
CA GLU A 134 -14.59 6.30 14.07
C GLU A 134 -13.40 5.60 14.74
N ALA A 135 -13.35 4.26 14.69
CA ALA A 135 -12.18 3.47 15.09
C ALA A 135 -11.00 3.54 14.10
N GLY A 136 -11.02 4.45 13.13
CA GLY A 136 -9.93 4.72 12.18
C GLY A 136 -9.70 3.61 11.15
N SER A 137 -10.64 2.67 11.00
CA SER A 137 -10.45 1.48 10.15
C SER A 137 -11.03 1.70 8.75
N LYS A 138 -10.16 1.70 7.72
CA LYS A 138 -10.61 1.63 6.32
C LYS A 138 -11.22 0.25 6.03
N LEU A 139 -12.54 0.22 5.79
CA LEU A 139 -13.26 -0.98 5.36
C LEU A 139 -12.88 -1.37 3.93
N THR A 140 -12.56 -2.64 3.69
CA THR A 140 -12.41 -3.14 2.32
C THR A 140 -13.78 -3.33 1.66
N TYR A 141 -13.83 -3.29 0.32
CA TYR A 141 -15.06 -3.49 -0.45
C TYR A 141 -15.83 -4.77 -0.06
N LYS A 142 -15.10 -5.87 0.15
CA LYS A 142 -15.66 -7.16 0.57
C LYS A 142 -16.33 -7.07 1.96
N GLU A 143 -15.74 -6.30 2.87
CA GLU A 143 -16.25 -6.09 4.22
C GLU A 143 -17.48 -5.17 4.23
N MET A 144 -17.46 -4.08 3.44
CA MET A 144 -18.62 -3.21 3.25
C MET A 144 -19.82 -4.01 2.73
N VAL A 145 -19.61 -4.86 1.72
CA VAL A 145 -20.68 -5.68 1.16
C VAL A 145 -21.17 -6.75 2.14
N CYS A 146 -20.28 -7.41 2.89
CA CYS A 146 -20.68 -8.36 3.94
C CYS A 146 -21.54 -7.67 5.02
N LEU A 147 -21.09 -6.53 5.54
CA LEU A 147 -21.83 -5.76 6.55
C LEU A 147 -23.16 -5.24 5.99
N ALA A 148 -23.17 -4.68 4.78
CA ALA A 148 -24.39 -4.21 4.13
C ALA A 148 -25.42 -5.34 3.93
N SER A 149 -24.96 -6.57 3.69
CA SER A 149 -25.81 -7.76 3.55
C SER A 149 -26.21 -8.44 4.88
N GLY A 150 -25.89 -7.85 6.03
CA GLY A 150 -26.19 -8.40 7.36
C GLY A 150 -25.36 -9.65 7.74
N LYS A 151 -24.26 -9.92 7.02
CA LYS A 151 -23.41 -11.10 7.27
C LYS A 151 -22.19 -10.75 8.10
N ALA A 152 -21.84 -11.66 9.01
CA ALA A 152 -20.64 -11.52 9.83
C ALA A 152 -19.36 -11.47 8.97
N LEU A 153 -18.41 -10.64 9.37
CA LEU A 153 -17.07 -10.58 8.77
C LEU A 153 -16.37 -11.94 8.84
N THR A 154 -15.72 -12.32 7.74
CA THR A 154 -14.96 -13.58 7.65
C THR A 154 -13.78 -13.62 8.63
N GLN A 155 -13.34 -14.82 9.03
CA GLN A 155 -12.20 -14.98 9.95
C GLN A 155 -10.91 -14.36 9.40
N SER A 156 -10.69 -14.40 8.08
CA SER A 156 -9.55 -13.74 7.42
C SER A 156 -9.64 -12.22 7.47
N SER A 157 -10.82 -11.63 7.29
CA SER A 157 -11.07 -10.20 7.52
C SER A 157 -10.77 -9.80 8.96
N ARG A 158 -11.24 -10.59 9.95
CA ARG A 158 -10.95 -10.35 11.38
C ARG A 158 -9.44 -10.41 11.69
N ARG A 159 -8.71 -11.38 11.13
CA ARG A 159 -7.25 -11.49 11.28
C ARG A 159 -6.50 -10.34 10.60
N SER A 160 -6.97 -9.88 9.43
CA SER A 160 -6.41 -8.70 8.76
C SER A 160 -6.56 -7.45 9.61
N ARG A 161 -7.72 -7.29 10.27
CA ARG A 161 -7.99 -6.18 11.18
C ARG A 161 -7.12 -6.18 12.43
N ARG A 162 -6.90 -7.34 13.06
CA ARG A 162 -5.96 -7.43 14.20
C ARG A 162 -4.59 -6.92 13.79
N ARG A 163 -4.03 -7.46 12.69
CA ARG A 163 -2.73 -7.02 12.16
C ARG A 163 -2.69 -5.53 11.76
N GLY A 164 -3.79 -5.00 11.24
CA GLY A 164 -3.91 -3.57 10.92
C GLY A 164 -3.90 -2.72 12.19
N LYS A 165 -4.72 -3.07 13.18
CA LYS A 165 -4.80 -2.38 14.47
C LYS A 165 -3.45 -2.39 15.19
N ASP A 166 -2.77 -3.54 15.21
CA ASP A 166 -1.44 -3.69 15.80
C ASP A 166 -0.42 -2.74 15.14
N LYS A 167 -0.47 -2.59 13.80
CA LYS A 167 0.38 -1.64 13.07
C LYS A 167 0.06 -0.17 13.37
N TYR A 168 -1.21 0.18 13.54
CA TYR A 168 -1.61 1.56 13.86
C TYR A 168 -1.22 1.92 15.30
N LEU A 169 -1.42 1.01 16.25
CA LEU A 169 -0.99 1.18 17.63
C LEU A 169 0.53 1.34 17.72
N LEU A 170 1.29 0.47 17.05
CA LEU A 170 2.75 0.58 16.99
C LEU A 170 3.21 1.92 16.38
N ARG A 171 2.54 2.40 15.32
CA ARG A 171 2.85 3.72 14.74
C ARG A 171 2.53 4.87 15.69
N ALA A 172 1.44 4.77 16.46
CA ALA A 172 1.07 5.78 17.45
C ALA A 172 2.05 5.81 18.62
N GLU A 173 2.49 4.65 19.11
CA GLU A 173 3.53 4.49 20.14
C GLU A 173 4.86 5.11 19.68
N ILE A 174 5.34 4.73 18.50
CA ILE A 174 6.57 5.29 17.91
C ILE A 174 6.45 6.83 17.79
N LYS A 175 5.30 7.33 17.34
CA LYS A 175 5.08 8.78 17.20
C LYS A 175 5.11 9.50 18.56
N ALA A 176 4.53 8.89 19.59
CA ALA A 176 4.55 9.44 20.95
C ALA A 176 5.96 9.44 21.55
N GLU A 177 6.74 8.37 21.35
CA GLU A 177 8.13 8.29 21.79
C GLU A 177 9.01 9.34 21.11
N VAL A 178 8.88 9.51 19.79
CA VAL A 178 9.62 10.54 19.04
C VAL A 178 9.27 11.94 19.55
N GLN A 179 7.98 12.19 19.84
CA GLN A 179 7.55 13.48 20.38
C GLN A 179 8.13 13.74 21.78
N GLN A 180 8.10 12.75 22.67
CA GLN A 180 8.70 12.87 24.00
C GLN A 180 10.21 13.17 23.94
N GLN A 181 10.93 12.51 23.03
CA GLN A 181 12.35 12.78 22.84
C GLN A 181 12.61 14.20 22.32
N TYR A 182 11.77 14.69 21.41
CA TYR A 182 11.87 16.05 20.91
C TYR A 182 11.61 17.08 22.01
N ASP A 183 10.54 16.91 22.79
CA ASP A 183 10.17 17.82 23.87
C ASP A 183 11.24 17.84 24.97
N ALA A 184 11.83 16.68 25.30
CA ALA A 184 12.92 16.58 26.27
C ALA A 184 14.19 17.30 25.79
N LYS A 185 14.55 17.19 24.50
CA LYS A 185 15.68 17.94 23.92
C LYS A 185 15.42 19.44 23.96
N LEU A 186 14.23 19.86 23.57
CA LEU A 186 13.84 21.28 23.57
C LEU A 186 13.88 21.86 25.00
N ALA A 187 13.41 21.11 25.99
CA ALA A 187 13.48 21.52 27.40
C ALA A 187 14.93 21.64 27.90
N ALA A 188 15.80 20.70 27.53
CA ALA A 188 17.22 20.75 27.89
C ALA A 188 17.95 21.95 27.24
N GLU A 189 17.64 22.28 26.00
CA GLU A 189 18.18 23.46 25.31
C GLU A 189 17.69 24.76 25.92
N LYS A 190 16.39 24.87 26.23
CA LYS A 190 15.83 26.02 26.94
C LYS A 190 16.52 26.26 28.27
N LYS A 191 16.72 25.19 29.05
CA LYS A 191 17.42 25.25 30.33
C LYS A 191 18.86 25.75 30.17
N LYS A 192 19.61 25.22 29.18
CA LYS A 192 20.97 25.70 28.88
C LYS A 192 20.99 27.18 28.50
N PHE A 193 19.99 27.62 27.73
CA PHE A 193 19.88 29.00 27.29
C PHE A 193 19.58 29.95 28.47
N GLU A 194 18.65 29.56 29.35
CA GLU A 194 18.32 30.30 30.58
C GLU A 194 19.53 30.39 31.52
N GLU A 195 20.27 29.29 31.72
CA GLU A 195 21.52 29.29 32.50
C GLU A 195 22.58 30.21 31.90
N THR A 196 22.65 30.28 30.58
CA THR A 196 23.58 31.18 29.87
C THR A 196 23.18 32.64 30.05
N ILE A 197 21.88 32.96 29.93
CA ILE A 197 21.36 34.31 30.21
C ILE A 197 21.65 34.71 31.65
N ALA A 198 21.41 33.83 32.62
CA ALA A 198 21.65 34.11 34.03
C ALA A 198 23.12 34.41 34.32
N ARG A 199 24.07 33.67 33.70
CA ARG A 199 25.51 33.96 33.80
C ARG A 199 25.87 35.34 33.23
N LEU A 200 25.35 35.65 32.04
CA LEU A 200 25.61 36.93 31.37
C LEU A 200 25.00 38.14 32.11
N GLN A 201 23.95 37.94 32.91
CA GLN A 201 23.36 38.99 33.74
C GLN A 201 24.12 39.24 35.04
N VAL A 202 24.83 38.24 35.58
CA VAL A 202 25.66 38.36 36.79
C VAL A 202 27.03 38.99 36.48
N GLU A 203 27.54 38.82 35.26
CA GLU A 203 28.84 39.38 34.80
C GLU A 203 28.75 40.82 34.26
N LYS A 204 27.58 41.47 34.38
CA LYS A 204 27.41 42.87 33.97
C LYS A 204 27.95 43.80 35.08
N PRO A 205 29.05 44.56 34.85
CA PRO A 205 29.60 45.49 35.84
C PRO A 205 28.67 46.69 36.11
#